data_AF-A0AA41SRE2-F1
#
_entry.id   AF-A0AA41SRE2-F1
#
_cell.length_a   1.000
_cell.length_b   1.000
_cell.length_c   1.000
_cell.angle_alpha   90.00
_cell.angle_beta   90.00
_cell.angle_gamma   90.00
#
_symmetry.space_group_name_H-M   'P 1'
#
loop_
_entity.id
_entity.type
_entity.pdbx_description
1 polymer ?
#
loop_
_entity_poly.entity_id
_entity_poly.type
_entity_poly.pdbx_seq_one_letter_code
_entity_poly.pdbx_strand_id
1 'polypeptide(L)'
;MSNFKTFSMLSILTILLKLSCLSFSQISVEPKFFGVVAPTTPILSGFVTTKNTQFLLNGAPFLFNGFNSYWMMHIAANPDERNKVSEVFHDASAAGLTVCRTWAFTDGGDLALQISPGVYDERVFQALDFVVSEAQRHGVRLILSLVNNYNDYGGRAQYAEWGKSAGVEIKNDDDFYTDATLRQYYKNHVMRVLSRVNTITKTAYKDDPTIMAWELINEPRCESDDTGKTIQAWVQEMATYVKSIDSKHLLEIGMEGFYGDSIPEKKQINPGYQVGTDFIANNLVREIDFATIHAYPDIWLAGQTEYEQLIFAQRWMATHWIDSKTILRKPLVFSEFGKSNKDQGYTINGRNLFLNTVYKSIYNFAINGGSVGGGLVWQIVAAGMETYYDGYEIVLSQNPSTAGLIAGQSLKMAVLGRMLNAPRTPYFGRVPRSHYIFGHKKAHTHRNNHPSPPNHRNNHHHHSNHHLNHNHQNNQHGGIGGGSDHKPTIEANNWAFLHHHPTPAWPFKPSLPQEKRLKD
;
A
#
# COMPACT_ATOMS: atom_id res chain seq x y z
N MET A 1 -56.00 -74.12 -15.89
CA MET A 1 -55.41 -74.80 -17.05
C MET A 1 -54.54 -73.80 -17.81
N SER A 2 -53.23 -73.87 -17.67
CA SER A 2 -52.25 -73.84 -18.78
C SER A 2 -50.84 -73.88 -18.19
N ASN A 3 -50.01 -74.72 -18.79
CA ASN A 3 -48.60 -74.93 -18.48
C ASN A 3 -47.75 -73.87 -19.19
N PHE A 4 -46.61 -73.47 -18.63
CA PHE A 4 -45.28 -73.99 -18.97
C PHE A 4 -44.15 -72.94 -18.79
N LYS A 5 -43.03 -73.47 -18.28
CA LYS A 5 -41.61 -73.10 -18.55
C LYS A 5 -41.03 -71.88 -17.83
N THR A 6 -40.41 -72.21 -16.70
CA THR A 6 -39.12 -71.69 -16.24
C THR A 6 -38.14 -71.48 -17.40
N PHE A 7 -37.62 -70.26 -17.54
CA PHE A 7 -36.41 -69.96 -18.31
C PHE A 7 -35.29 -69.55 -17.36
N SER A 8 -34.13 -70.13 -17.63
CA SER A 8 -32.91 -70.12 -16.82
C SER A 8 -32.14 -68.79 -16.91
N MET A 9 -31.63 -68.36 -15.75
CA MET A 9 -30.69 -67.26 -15.47
C MET A 9 -29.32 -67.37 -16.18
N LEU A 10 -29.19 -68.23 -17.21
CA LEU A 10 -27.95 -68.43 -17.97
C LEU A 10 -27.93 -67.72 -19.33
N SER A 11 -29.02 -67.04 -19.71
CA SER A 11 -29.18 -66.40 -21.03
C SER A 11 -28.85 -64.90 -21.05
N ILE A 12 -28.72 -64.27 -19.88
CA ILE A 12 -28.45 -62.83 -19.75
C ILE A 12 -26.93 -62.56 -19.57
N LEU A 13 -26.16 -63.55 -19.12
CA LEU A 13 -24.71 -63.40 -18.91
C LEU A 13 -23.88 -63.49 -20.21
N THR A 14 -24.44 -64.04 -21.29
CA THR A 14 -23.74 -64.19 -22.58
C THR A 14 -23.81 -62.94 -23.47
N ILE A 15 -24.70 -62.00 -23.19
CA ILE A 15 -24.83 -60.74 -23.95
C ILE A 15 -23.92 -59.64 -23.36
N LEU A 16 -23.59 -59.70 -22.07
CA LEU A 16 -22.68 -58.75 -21.42
C LEU A 16 -21.18 -59.08 -21.60
N LEU A 17 -20.83 -60.27 -22.09
CA LEU A 17 -19.44 -60.65 -22.38
C LEU A 17 -19.02 -60.56 -23.87
N LYS A 18 -19.89 -60.09 -24.77
CA LYS A 18 -19.57 -59.90 -26.20
C LYS A 18 -19.37 -58.44 -26.64
N LEU A 19 -19.31 -57.50 -25.71
CA LEU A 19 -18.94 -56.09 -25.96
C LEU A 19 -17.49 -55.75 -25.55
N SER A 20 -16.67 -56.74 -25.19
CA SER A 20 -15.28 -56.55 -24.77
C SER A 20 -14.24 -57.00 -25.81
N CYS A 21 -14.62 -57.23 -27.07
CA CYS A 21 -13.66 -57.57 -28.14
C CYS A 21 -14.06 -56.93 -29.47
N LEU A 22 -13.83 -55.62 -29.59
CA LEU A 22 -13.58 -54.99 -30.88
C LEU A 22 -12.26 -54.22 -30.77
N SER A 23 -11.30 -54.75 -31.52
CA SER A 23 -9.95 -54.28 -31.76
C SER A 23 -9.92 -52.81 -32.21
N PHE A 24 -9.37 -51.94 -31.36
CA PHE A 24 -8.76 -50.71 -31.84
C PHE A 24 -7.32 -51.04 -32.23
N SER A 25 -7.12 -51.23 -33.53
CA SER A 25 -5.84 -51.12 -34.20
C SER A 25 -5.14 -49.81 -33.78
N GLN A 26 -3.88 -49.93 -33.36
CA GLN A 26 -3.01 -48.84 -32.95
C GLN A 26 -2.94 -47.77 -34.05
N ILE A 27 -3.59 -46.63 -33.82
CA ILE A 27 -3.14 -45.36 -34.38
C ILE A 27 -2.25 -44.77 -33.30
N SER A 28 -0.94 -44.97 -33.43
CA SER A 28 0.06 -44.24 -32.65
C SER A 28 0.05 -42.80 -33.17
N VAL A 29 -0.82 -41.96 -32.60
CA VAL A 29 -0.65 -40.52 -32.70
C VAL A 29 0.41 -40.20 -31.65
N GLU A 30 1.67 -40.17 -32.08
CA GLU A 30 2.70 -39.49 -31.28
C GLU A 30 2.15 -38.10 -30.92
N PRO A 31 2.06 -37.75 -29.63
CA PRO A 31 1.80 -36.38 -29.28
C PRO A 31 3.00 -35.61 -29.81
N LYS A 32 2.81 -34.86 -30.90
CA LYS A 32 3.69 -33.74 -31.18
C LYS A 32 3.61 -32.85 -29.96
N PHE A 33 4.61 -32.96 -29.09
CA PHE A 33 4.98 -31.94 -28.15
C PHE A 33 5.16 -30.68 -28.99
N PHE A 34 4.10 -29.89 -29.13
CA PHE A 34 4.26 -28.47 -29.29
C PHE A 34 5.05 -28.07 -28.06
N GLY A 35 6.34 -27.78 -28.26
CA GLY A 35 7.20 -27.30 -27.21
C GLY A 35 6.42 -26.26 -26.43
N VAL A 36 6.23 -26.51 -25.14
CA VAL A 36 5.80 -25.48 -24.23
C VAL A 36 6.89 -24.43 -24.35
N VAL A 37 6.64 -23.41 -25.15
CA VAL A 37 7.41 -22.18 -25.08
C VAL A 37 7.24 -21.80 -23.62
N ALA A 38 8.33 -21.89 -22.84
CA ALA A 38 8.35 -21.41 -21.49
C ALA A 38 7.65 -20.05 -21.52
N PRO A 39 6.63 -19.80 -20.68
CA PRO A 39 5.92 -18.53 -20.71
C PRO A 39 6.99 -17.46 -20.68
N THR A 40 7.07 -16.67 -21.75
CA THR A 40 8.07 -15.61 -21.84
C THR A 40 7.92 -14.80 -20.59
N THR A 41 8.95 -14.78 -19.75
CA THR A 41 9.00 -13.97 -18.54
C THR A 41 8.41 -12.61 -18.90
N PRO A 42 7.31 -12.16 -18.28
CA PRO A 42 6.73 -10.89 -18.63
C PRO A 42 7.81 -9.84 -18.40
N ILE A 43 8.37 -9.30 -19.49
CA ILE A 43 9.37 -8.25 -19.40
C ILE A 43 8.62 -7.04 -18.83
N LEU A 44 8.83 -6.78 -17.54
CA LEU A 44 8.39 -5.54 -16.92
C LEU A 44 9.07 -4.40 -17.68
N SER A 45 8.31 -3.75 -18.53
CA SER A 45 8.76 -2.65 -19.36
C SER A 45 8.01 -1.39 -18.98
N GLY A 46 8.75 -0.28 -18.92
CA GLY A 46 8.24 1.02 -18.52
C GLY A 46 8.21 1.23 -17.01
N PHE A 47 8.47 2.48 -16.62
CA PHE A 47 8.32 2.96 -15.25
C PHE A 47 6.85 3.24 -14.96
N VAL A 48 6.41 2.96 -13.74
CA VAL A 48 5.10 3.43 -13.27
C VAL A 48 5.19 4.93 -13.08
N THR A 49 4.22 5.67 -13.62
CA THR A 49 4.15 7.13 -13.49
C THR A 49 2.84 7.53 -12.85
N THR A 50 2.68 8.80 -12.51
CA THR A 50 1.39 9.35 -12.05
C THR A 50 0.82 10.33 -13.07
N LYS A 51 -0.50 10.41 -13.15
CA LYS A 51 -1.22 11.47 -13.86
C LYS A 51 -2.46 11.84 -13.07
N ASN A 52 -2.50 13.07 -12.57
CA ASN A 52 -3.48 13.48 -11.56
C ASN A 52 -3.41 12.49 -10.38
N THR A 53 -4.56 11.92 -10.00
CA THR A 53 -4.65 10.97 -8.90
C THR A 53 -4.42 9.50 -9.31
N GLN A 54 -4.04 9.21 -10.55
CA GLN A 54 -3.92 7.82 -11.05
C GLN A 54 -2.48 7.40 -11.26
N PHE A 55 -2.16 6.15 -10.95
CA PHE A 55 -0.96 5.50 -11.48
C PHE A 55 -1.20 5.05 -12.91
N LEU A 56 -0.16 5.19 -13.74
CA LEU A 56 -0.14 4.73 -15.10
C LEU A 56 1.06 3.81 -15.33
N LEU A 57 0.86 2.80 -16.16
CA LEU A 57 1.94 1.98 -16.71
C LEU A 57 1.76 1.93 -18.22
N ASN A 58 2.77 2.39 -18.96
CA ASN A 58 2.73 2.49 -20.43
C ASN A 58 1.49 3.25 -20.94
N GLY A 59 1.10 4.30 -20.22
CA GLY A 59 -0.06 5.15 -20.55
C GLY A 59 -1.43 4.60 -20.13
N ALA A 60 -1.52 3.36 -19.66
CA ALA A 60 -2.76 2.75 -19.18
C ALA A 60 -2.88 2.83 -17.64
N PRO A 61 -4.10 2.92 -17.07
CA PRO A 61 -4.29 2.85 -15.62
C PRO A 61 -3.62 1.61 -15.00
N PHE A 62 -2.78 1.83 -14.01
CA PHE A 62 -2.10 0.79 -13.26
C PHE A 62 -2.79 0.63 -11.90
N LEU A 63 -3.60 -0.43 -11.80
CA LEU A 63 -4.24 -0.85 -10.56
C LEU A 63 -3.64 -2.17 -10.12
N PHE A 64 -3.39 -2.32 -8.82
CA PHE A 64 -2.71 -3.49 -8.29
C PHE A 64 -3.32 -3.99 -6.99
N ASN A 65 -3.00 -5.24 -6.68
CA ASN A 65 -3.06 -5.81 -5.35
C ASN A 65 -1.65 -6.32 -5.04
N GLY A 66 -1.18 -6.14 -3.81
CA GLY A 66 0.19 -6.46 -3.47
C GLY A 66 0.36 -6.92 -2.03
N PHE A 67 1.61 -6.96 -1.58
CA PHE A 67 1.98 -7.52 -0.28
C PHE A 67 3.26 -6.92 0.27
N ASN A 68 3.47 -7.08 1.58
CA ASN A 68 4.73 -6.81 2.24
C ASN A 68 5.47 -8.11 2.54
N SER A 69 6.80 -8.09 2.33
CA SER A 69 7.73 -9.16 2.73
C SER A 69 9.08 -8.52 3.07
N TYR A 70 9.16 -7.88 4.23
CA TYR A 70 10.33 -7.09 4.64
C TYR A 70 11.64 -7.92 4.73
N TRP A 71 11.51 -9.21 5.01
CA TRP A 71 12.59 -10.16 5.33
C TRP A 71 13.42 -10.60 4.11
N MET A 72 13.02 -10.26 2.89
CA MET A 72 13.55 -10.85 1.65
C MET A 72 15.06 -10.70 1.49
N MET A 73 15.61 -9.51 1.75
CA MET A 73 17.05 -9.27 1.64
C MET A 73 17.84 -10.10 2.66
N HIS A 74 17.36 -10.14 3.90
CA HIS A 74 18.00 -10.88 4.99
C HIS A 74 18.02 -12.40 4.70
N ILE A 75 16.88 -12.97 4.26
CA ILE A 75 16.80 -14.38 3.87
C ILE A 75 17.64 -14.70 2.63
N ALA A 76 17.65 -13.83 1.62
CA ALA A 76 18.45 -14.06 0.41
C ALA A 76 19.97 -14.00 0.67
N ALA A 77 20.40 -13.37 1.77
CA ALA A 77 21.80 -13.35 2.20
C ALA A 77 22.28 -14.73 2.68
N ASN A 78 21.36 -15.59 3.13
CA ASN A 78 21.62 -16.99 3.43
C ASN A 78 21.38 -17.86 2.17
N PRO A 79 22.42 -18.45 1.55
CA PRO A 79 22.26 -19.27 0.34
C PRO A 79 21.31 -20.46 0.51
N ASP A 80 21.24 -21.05 1.71
CA ASP A 80 20.42 -22.23 2.00
C ASP A 80 18.92 -21.89 2.12
N GLU A 81 18.58 -20.62 2.33
CA GLU A 81 17.20 -20.14 2.47
C GLU A 81 16.76 -19.23 1.32
N ARG A 82 17.69 -18.84 0.44
CA ARG A 82 17.44 -17.90 -0.67
C ARG A 82 16.29 -18.33 -1.58
N ASN A 83 16.06 -19.62 -1.77
CA ASN A 83 14.95 -20.14 -2.57
C ASN A 83 13.57 -19.71 -2.05
N LYS A 84 13.43 -19.39 -0.76
CA LYS A 84 12.17 -18.92 -0.16
C LYS A 84 11.70 -17.59 -0.78
N VAL A 85 12.63 -16.74 -1.23
CA VAL A 85 12.30 -15.50 -1.98
C VAL A 85 11.66 -15.85 -3.32
N SER A 86 12.24 -16.81 -4.04
CA SER A 86 11.69 -17.31 -5.31
C SER A 86 10.32 -17.96 -5.14
N GLU A 87 10.13 -18.73 -4.06
CA GLU A 87 8.86 -19.38 -3.73
C GLU A 87 7.75 -18.35 -3.44
N VAL A 88 8.05 -17.33 -2.63
CA VAL A 88 7.06 -16.29 -2.32
C VAL A 88 6.69 -15.47 -3.54
N PHE A 89 7.65 -15.10 -4.40
CA PHE A 89 7.31 -14.43 -5.65
C PHE A 89 6.50 -15.31 -6.59
N HIS A 90 6.79 -16.61 -6.65
CA HIS A 90 6.01 -17.57 -7.42
C HIS A 90 4.55 -17.63 -6.93
N ASP A 91 4.35 -17.86 -5.64
CA ASP A 91 3.02 -17.98 -5.02
C ASP A 91 2.24 -16.66 -5.13
N ALA A 92 2.91 -15.52 -4.90
CA ALA A 92 2.30 -14.20 -5.01
C ALA A 92 1.86 -13.89 -6.46
N SER A 93 2.72 -14.19 -7.45
CA SER A 93 2.40 -14.02 -8.87
C SER A 93 1.26 -14.94 -9.30
N ALA A 94 1.23 -16.19 -8.82
CA ALA A 94 0.12 -17.12 -9.03
C ALA A 94 -1.21 -16.61 -8.43
N ALA A 95 -1.15 -15.89 -7.30
CA ALA A 95 -2.29 -15.18 -6.71
C ALA A 95 -2.60 -13.82 -7.38
N GLY A 96 -1.90 -13.46 -8.46
CA GLY A 96 -2.10 -12.22 -9.22
C GLY A 96 -1.62 -10.95 -8.49
N LEU A 97 -0.78 -11.08 -7.47
CA LEU A 97 -0.16 -9.93 -6.81
C LEU A 97 0.94 -9.36 -7.70
N THR A 98 0.96 -8.04 -7.88
CA THR A 98 1.84 -7.39 -8.87
C THR A 98 2.76 -6.33 -8.27
N VAL A 99 2.64 -6.04 -6.97
CA VAL A 99 3.52 -5.11 -6.24
C VAL A 99 3.92 -5.74 -4.91
N CYS A 100 5.21 -5.72 -4.59
CA CYS A 100 5.75 -6.11 -3.30
C CYS A 100 6.47 -4.91 -2.67
N ARG A 101 6.22 -4.66 -1.39
CA ARG A 101 6.98 -3.72 -0.58
C ARG A 101 7.95 -4.48 0.33
N THR A 102 9.23 -4.09 0.30
CA THR A 102 10.31 -4.76 1.04
C THR A 102 11.45 -3.79 1.37
N TRP A 103 12.33 -4.18 2.30
CA TRP A 103 13.35 -3.28 2.87
C TRP A 103 14.64 -3.32 2.05
N ALA A 104 15.12 -2.13 1.70
CA ALA A 104 16.45 -1.92 1.14
C ALA A 104 17.43 -1.42 2.22
N PHE A 105 17.16 -1.72 3.49
CA PHE A 105 18.00 -1.41 4.63
C PHE A 105 18.14 -2.60 5.58
N THR A 106 19.28 -2.65 6.25
CA THR A 106 19.53 -3.33 7.52
C THR A 106 20.77 -2.63 8.06
N ASP A 107 20.60 -1.81 9.08
CA ASP A 107 21.60 -0.89 9.59
C ASP A 107 22.23 -1.47 10.87
N GLY A 108 23.52 -1.80 10.80
CA GLY A 108 24.22 -2.44 11.91
C GLY A 108 23.69 -3.84 12.26
N GLY A 109 24.33 -4.47 13.25
CA GLY A 109 23.94 -5.80 13.71
C GLY A 109 24.31 -6.96 12.77
N ASP A 110 23.66 -8.11 12.99
CA ASP A 110 23.88 -9.32 12.20
C ASP A 110 23.26 -9.17 10.80
N LEU A 111 23.99 -9.65 9.79
CA LEU A 111 23.59 -9.57 8.37
C LEU A 111 23.21 -8.15 7.91
N ALA A 112 23.89 -7.14 8.45
CA ALA A 112 23.73 -5.74 8.06
C ALA A 112 24.02 -5.51 6.57
N LEU A 113 23.12 -4.80 5.89
CA LEU A 113 23.42 -4.22 4.59
C LEU A 113 24.45 -3.10 4.76
N GLN A 114 24.17 -2.17 5.67
CA GLN A 114 25.07 -1.09 6.04
C GLN A 114 25.67 -1.38 7.42
N ILE A 115 26.93 -1.79 7.45
CA ILE A 115 27.64 -2.22 8.65
C ILE A 115 27.93 -1.00 9.56
N SER A 116 28.36 0.08 8.93
CA SER A 116 28.61 1.40 9.53
C SER A 116 28.38 2.47 8.46
N PRO A 117 28.34 3.77 8.81
CA PRO A 117 28.01 4.82 7.82
C PRO A 117 28.88 4.74 6.57
N GLY A 118 28.26 4.45 5.43
CA GLY A 118 28.96 4.36 4.13
C GLY A 118 29.70 3.04 3.87
N VAL A 119 29.67 2.06 4.78
CA VAL A 119 30.33 0.75 4.63
C VAL A 119 29.28 -0.36 4.52
N TYR A 120 29.38 -1.18 3.48
CA TYR A 120 28.34 -2.14 3.10
C TYR A 120 28.86 -3.58 3.05
N ASP A 121 28.05 -4.55 3.48
CA ASP A 121 28.30 -5.98 3.17
C ASP A 121 27.85 -6.25 1.73
N GLU A 122 28.81 -6.46 0.83
CA GLU A 122 28.55 -6.77 -0.58
C GLU A 122 27.71 -8.05 -0.76
N ARG A 123 27.83 -9.04 0.14
CA ARG A 123 27.02 -10.27 0.06
C ARG A 123 25.55 -9.99 0.33
N VAL A 124 25.25 -9.13 1.31
CA VAL A 124 23.88 -8.71 1.63
C VAL A 124 23.34 -7.80 0.53
N PHE A 125 24.19 -6.95 -0.07
CA PHE A 125 23.78 -6.16 -1.24
C PHE A 125 23.42 -7.04 -2.45
N GLN A 126 24.20 -8.11 -2.70
CA GLN A 126 23.88 -9.10 -3.73
C GLN A 126 22.61 -9.90 -3.41
N ALA A 127 22.25 -10.02 -2.13
CA ALA A 127 20.96 -10.59 -1.75
C ALA A 127 19.81 -9.69 -2.20
N LEU A 128 19.93 -8.37 -2.04
CA LEU A 128 18.95 -7.43 -2.59
C LEU A 128 18.94 -7.46 -4.13
N ASP A 129 20.10 -7.62 -4.78
CA ASP A 129 20.18 -7.79 -6.24
C ASP A 129 19.33 -9.00 -6.70
N PHE A 130 19.41 -10.11 -5.94
CA PHE A 130 18.62 -11.31 -6.17
C PHE A 130 17.12 -11.06 -6.01
N VAL A 131 16.71 -10.36 -4.96
CA VAL A 131 15.29 -9.97 -4.74
C VAL A 131 14.75 -9.18 -5.93
N VAL A 132 15.49 -8.18 -6.41
CA VAL A 132 15.09 -7.39 -7.60
C VAL A 132 14.99 -8.28 -8.84
N SER A 133 15.97 -9.18 -9.07
CA SER A 133 15.95 -10.08 -10.23
C SER A 133 14.79 -11.09 -10.19
N GLU A 134 14.42 -11.59 -9.01
CA GLU A 134 13.30 -12.52 -8.86
C GLU A 134 11.96 -11.80 -8.99
N ALA A 135 11.82 -10.59 -8.45
CA ALA A 135 10.64 -9.76 -8.67
C ALA A 135 10.40 -9.55 -10.18
N GLN A 136 11.46 -9.22 -10.92
CA GLN A 136 11.42 -9.11 -12.38
C GLN A 136 10.97 -10.41 -13.04
N ARG A 137 11.54 -11.55 -12.63
CA ARG A 137 11.23 -12.88 -13.18
C ARG A 137 9.77 -13.28 -13.00
N HIS A 138 9.13 -12.81 -11.94
CA HIS A 138 7.74 -13.14 -11.61
C HIS A 138 6.74 -12.03 -11.96
N GLY A 139 7.20 -10.95 -12.61
CA GLY A 139 6.34 -9.84 -13.03
C GLY A 139 5.81 -9.01 -11.86
N VAL A 140 6.53 -8.96 -10.74
CA VAL A 140 6.21 -8.19 -9.54
C VAL A 140 7.08 -6.93 -9.49
N ARG A 141 6.46 -5.78 -9.21
CA ARG A 141 7.20 -4.52 -9.02
C ARG A 141 7.52 -4.28 -7.55
N LEU A 142 8.58 -3.54 -7.27
CA LEU A 142 9.06 -3.30 -5.91
C LEU A 142 8.83 -1.87 -5.41
N ILE A 143 8.36 -1.74 -4.17
CA ILE A 143 8.52 -0.51 -3.37
C ILE A 143 9.63 -0.78 -2.35
N LEU A 144 10.69 0.02 -2.39
CA LEU A 144 11.88 -0.19 -1.58
C LEU A 144 12.01 0.90 -0.51
N SER A 145 11.86 0.49 0.75
CA SER A 145 12.07 1.37 1.91
C SER A 145 13.55 1.52 2.23
N LEU A 146 13.98 2.76 2.49
CA LEU A 146 15.37 3.15 2.58
C LEU A 146 15.89 3.24 4.03
N VAL A 147 15.00 3.31 5.02
CA VAL A 147 15.35 3.24 6.46
C VAL A 147 14.10 2.92 7.28
N ASN A 148 14.26 2.43 8.50
CA ASN A 148 13.16 2.21 9.44
C ASN A 148 13.02 3.33 10.46
N ASN A 149 11.78 3.63 10.86
CA ASN A 149 11.52 4.38 12.09
C ASN A 149 11.84 3.55 13.35
N TYR A 150 11.57 2.25 13.36
CA TYR A 150 11.79 1.40 14.53
C TYR A 150 13.20 0.82 14.57
N ASN A 151 13.51 0.15 15.68
CA ASN A 151 14.82 -0.45 15.94
C ASN A 151 15.05 -1.76 15.16
N ASP A 152 13.98 -2.37 14.63
CA ASP A 152 14.06 -3.58 13.83
C ASP A 152 14.94 -3.34 12.61
N TYR A 153 16.01 -4.15 12.52
CA TYR A 153 17.04 -4.02 11.49
C TYR A 153 17.74 -2.66 11.51
N GLY A 154 17.86 -2.05 12.68
CA GLY A 154 18.60 -0.80 12.91
C GLY A 154 17.70 0.43 12.94
N GLY A 155 17.48 1.04 11.78
CA GLY A 155 16.64 2.25 11.65
C GLY A 155 17.23 3.51 12.27
N ARG A 156 16.39 4.51 12.53
CA ARG A 156 16.80 5.85 13.06
C ARG A 156 17.72 5.75 14.27
N ALA A 157 17.39 4.85 15.21
CA ALA A 157 18.17 4.66 16.43
C ALA A 157 19.61 4.22 16.13
N GLN A 158 19.83 3.38 15.11
CA GLN A 158 21.18 3.01 14.71
C GLN A 158 21.97 4.18 14.11
N TYR A 159 21.31 5.06 13.35
CA TYR A 159 21.94 6.29 12.86
C TYR A 159 22.31 7.23 14.01
N ALA A 160 21.46 7.36 15.02
CA ALA A 160 21.76 8.07 16.26
C ALA A 160 22.98 7.47 16.99
N GLU A 161 23.07 6.15 17.12
CA GLU A 161 24.24 5.48 17.73
C GLU A 161 25.53 5.69 16.93
N TRP A 162 25.46 5.69 15.60
CA TRP A 162 26.60 6.04 14.75
C TRP A 162 27.02 7.51 14.93
N GLY A 163 26.07 8.42 15.11
CA GLY A 163 26.33 9.82 15.47
C GLY A 163 27.07 9.96 16.79
N LYS A 164 26.56 9.31 17.85
CA LYS A 164 27.20 9.29 19.18
C LYS A 164 28.63 8.77 19.10
N SER A 165 28.83 7.68 18.35
CA SER A 165 30.16 7.08 18.12
C SER A 165 31.13 8.01 17.38
N ALA A 166 30.60 8.92 16.55
CA ALA A 166 31.36 9.95 15.86
C ALA A 166 31.56 11.24 16.68
N GLY A 167 31.09 11.29 17.93
CA GLY A 167 31.20 12.45 18.81
C GLY A 167 30.11 13.51 18.63
N VAL A 168 29.02 13.20 17.92
CA VAL A 168 27.84 14.07 17.82
C VAL A 168 27.05 14.00 19.13
N GLU A 169 26.61 15.14 19.64
CA GLU A 169 25.71 15.21 20.80
C GLU A 169 24.28 14.86 20.36
N ILE A 170 23.87 13.62 20.62
CA ILE A 170 22.53 13.12 20.30
C ILE A 170 21.67 13.09 21.55
N LYS A 171 20.53 13.77 21.51
CA LYS A 171 19.55 13.88 22.60
C LYS A 171 18.59 12.70 22.59
N ASN A 172 18.08 12.37 21.41
CA ASN A 172 17.16 11.25 21.18
C ASN A 172 17.16 10.87 19.68
N ASP A 173 16.40 9.84 19.33
CA ASP A 173 16.38 9.29 17.96
C ASP A 173 15.78 10.24 16.93
N ASP A 174 15.04 11.29 17.32
CA ASP A 174 14.51 12.29 16.40
C ASP A 174 15.58 13.26 15.89
N ASP A 175 16.77 13.29 16.50
CA ASP A 175 17.92 14.00 15.93
C ASP A 175 18.32 13.43 14.55
N PHE A 176 17.86 12.22 14.21
CA PHE A 176 17.90 11.69 12.84
C PHE A 176 17.32 12.68 11.81
N TYR A 177 16.27 13.42 12.17
CA TYR A 177 15.61 14.36 11.27
C TYR A 177 16.31 15.72 11.19
N THR A 178 17.13 16.09 12.18
CA THR A 178 17.63 17.47 12.34
C THR A 178 19.15 17.57 12.26
N ASP A 179 19.88 16.60 12.82
CA ASP A 179 21.34 16.63 12.84
C ASP A 179 21.91 16.50 11.41
N ALA A 180 22.90 17.35 11.11
CA ALA A 180 23.48 17.40 9.76
C ALA A 180 24.29 16.13 9.42
N THR A 181 24.92 15.51 10.41
CA THR A 181 25.74 14.30 10.23
C THR A 181 24.84 13.10 9.93
N LEU A 182 23.77 12.92 10.72
CA LEU A 182 22.83 11.80 10.54
C LEU A 182 22.11 11.91 9.20
N ARG A 183 21.65 13.12 8.83
CA ARG A 183 21.07 13.38 7.51
C ARG A 183 22.07 13.10 6.38
N GLN A 184 23.35 13.40 6.56
CA GLN A 184 24.37 13.09 5.57
C GLN A 184 24.62 11.57 5.46
N TYR A 185 24.60 10.82 6.56
CA TYR A 185 24.68 9.36 6.52
C TYR A 185 23.51 8.77 5.74
N TYR A 186 22.28 9.24 5.97
CA TYR A 186 21.11 8.80 5.21
C TYR A 186 21.26 9.12 3.72
N LYS A 187 21.67 10.35 3.36
CA LYS A 187 21.94 10.72 1.96
C LYS A 187 22.99 9.84 1.29
N ASN A 188 24.05 9.48 2.01
CA ASN A 188 25.06 8.53 1.48
C ASN A 188 24.44 7.16 1.21
N HIS A 189 23.54 6.69 2.08
CA HIS A 189 22.80 5.45 1.89
C HIS A 189 21.88 5.50 0.66
N VAL A 190 21.07 6.54 0.53
CA VAL A 190 20.23 6.80 -0.65
C VAL A 190 21.06 6.74 -1.93
N MET A 191 22.16 7.48 -2.00
CA MET A 191 23.02 7.51 -3.19
C MET A 191 23.58 6.12 -3.52
N ARG A 192 23.99 5.37 -2.50
CA ARG A 192 24.56 4.03 -2.66
C ARG A 192 23.52 3.04 -3.19
N VAL A 193 22.30 3.03 -2.65
CA VAL A 193 21.22 2.13 -3.06
C VAL A 193 20.73 2.46 -4.45
N LEU A 194 20.37 3.73 -4.72
CA LEU A 194 19.83 4.13 -6.04
C LEU A 194 20.84 3.92 -7.17
N SER A 195 22.13 4.12 -6.91
CA SER A 195 23.19 3.94 -7.91
C SER A 195 23.78 2.53 -7.95
N ARG A 196 23.26 1.57 -7.17
CA ARG A 196 23.69 0.17 -7.20
C ARG A 196 23.48 -0.40 -8.59
N VAL A 197 24.53 -0.95 -9.19
CA VAL A 197 24.41 -1.78 -10.40
C VAL A 197 24.15 -3.22 -9.97
N ASN A 198 22.96 -3.72 -10.28
CA ASN A 198 22.54 -5.07 -9.94
C ASN A 198 23.52 -6.09 -10.54
N THR A 199 24.10 -6.95 -9.71
CA THR A 199 25.10 -7.94 -10.16
C THR A 199 24.52 -9.06 -11.03
N ILE A 200 23.19 -9.23 -11.06
CA ILE A 200 22.49 -10.25 -11.86
C ILE A 200 21.96 -9.61 -13.15
N THR A 201 21.10 -8.58 -13.03
CA THR A 201 20.45 -7.94 -14.19
C THR A 201 21.37 -6.97 -14.95
N LYS A 202 22.48 -6.55 -14.32
CA LYS A 202 23.45 -5.55 -14.82
C LYS A 202 22.86 -4.14 -15.02
N THR A 203 21.66 -3.90 -14.50
CA THR A 203 20.97 -2.61 -14.55
C THR A 203 21.20 -1.86 -13.24
N ALA A 204 21.46 -0.55 -13.31
CA ALA A 204 21.46 0.28 -12.11
C ALA A 204 20.04 0.36 -11.53
N TYR A 205 19.88 0.35 -10.20
CA TYR A 205 18.55 0.35 -9.58
C TYR A 205 17.70 1.54 -10.02
N LYS A 206 18.26 2.74 -10.08
CA LYS A 206 17.59 3.94 -10.63
C LYS A 206 17.16 3.83 -12.11
N ASP A 207 17.67 2.84 -12.83
CA ASP A 207 17.37 2.57 -14.23
C ASP A 207 16.51 1.29 -14.42
N ASP A 208 16.17 0.57 -13.34
CA ASP A 208 15.47 -0.72 -13.40
C ASP A 208 13.95 -0.56 -13.20
N PRO A 209 13.12 -0.72 -14.25
CA PRO A 209 11.67 -0.56 -14.14
C PRO A 209 10.99 -1.62 -13.27
N THR A 210 11.71 -2.64 -12.79
CA THR A 210 11.18 -3.56 -11.77
C THR A 210 10.86 -2.82 -10.48
N ILE A 211 11.62 -1.76 -10.16
CA ILE A 211 11.31 -0.89 -9.03
C ILE A 211 10.15 0.04 -9.47
N MET A 212 9.10 0.11 -8.65
CA MET A 212 7.99 1.03 -8.81
C MET A 212 8.26 2.35 -8.11
N ALA A 213 8.72 2.28 -6.86
CA ALA A 213 8.91 3.46 -6.03
C ALA A 213 10.02 3.28 -4.99
N TRP A 214 10.58 4.41 -4.58
CA TRP A 214 11.38 4.55 -3.37
C TRP A 214 10.48 5.04 -2.23
N GLU A 215 10.67 4.49 -1.04
CA GLU A 215 10.06 4.95 0.20
C GLU A 215 11.14 5.59 1.09
N LEU A 216 10.92 6.83 1.52
CA LEU A 216 11.92 7.56 2.31
C LEU A 216 12.25 6.86 3.62
N ILE A 217 11.22 6.45 4.37
CA ILE A 217 11.35 5.86 5.71
C ILE A 217 10.06 5.10 6.07
N ASN A 218 10.18 3.88 6.57
CA ASN A 218 9.03 3.15 7.11
C ASN A 218 8.50 3.82 8.39
N GLU A 219 7.23 4.21 8.40
CA GLU A 219 6.46 4.71 9.55
C GLU A 219 7.13 5.85 10.35
N PRO A 220 7.54 6.97 9.73
CA PRO A 220 8.24 8.04 10.45
C PRO A 220 7.39 8.60 11.59
N ARG A 221 7.99 8.75 12.76
CA ARG A 221 7.43 9.43 13.93
C ARG A 221 8.47 10.36 14.54
N CYS A 222 8.01 11.47 15.11
CA CYS A 222 8.83 12.46 15.81
C CYS A 222 8.12 12.85 17.12
N GLU A 223 8.61 12.31 18.24
CA GLU A 223 8.02 12.51 19.56
C GLU A 223 8.42 13.86 20.18
N SER A 224 9.53 14.42 19.73
CA SER A 224 10.04 15.73 20.16
C SER A 224 9.38 16.93 19.50
N ASP A 225 8.61 16.72 18.41
CA ASP A 225 7.85 17.76 17.71
C ASP A 225 6.51 17.22 17.19
N ASP A 226 5.45 17.46 17.95
CA ASP A 226 4.08 17.06 17.60
C ASP A 226 3.43 17.95 16.52
N THR A 227 4.07 19.07 16.15
CA THR A 227 3.52 20.03 15.17
C THR A 227 3.66 19.57 13.72
N GLY A 228 4.51 18.56 13.46
CA GLY A 228 4.78 18.06 12.10
C GLY A 228 5.87 18.80 11.33
N LYS A 229 6.42 19.89 11.87
CA LYS A 229 7.37 20.76 11.15
C LYS A 229 8.74 20.13 10.94
N THR A 230 9.22 19.37 11.92
CA THR A 230 10.51 18.67 11.84
C THR A 230 10.49 17.64 10.72
N ILE A 231 9.48 16.77 10.69
CA ILE A 231 9.30 15.81 9.60
C ILE A 231 9.06 16.52 8.27
N GLN A 232 8.27 17.61 8.24
CA GLN A 232 8.06 18.38 7.01
C GLN A 232 9.37 18.87 6.39
N ALA A 233 10.26 19.46 7.20
CA ALA A 233 11.54 19.97 6.73
C ALA A 233 12.45 18.83 6.23
N TRP A 234 12.50 17.72 6.96
CA TRP A 234 13.27 16.54 6.56
C TRP A 234 12.76 15.92 5.26
N VAL A 235 11.43 15.74 5.11
CA VAL A 235 10.82 15.20 3.88
C VAL A 235 11.12 16.10 2.69
N GLN A 236 11.01 17.43 2.84
CA GLN A 236 11.32 18.36 1.75
C GLN A 236 12.78 18.23 1.29
N GLU A 237 13.71 18.10 2.22
CA GLU A 237 15.14 17.94 1.92
C GLU A 237 15.44 16.59 1.27
N MET A 238 14.99 15.49 1.88
CA MET A 238 15.32 14.14 1.43
C MET A 238 14.63 13.79 0.12
N ALA A 239 13.38 14.21 -0.07
CA ALA A 239 12.69 14.00 -1.34
C ALA A 239 13.36 14.74 -2.50
N THR A 240 13.81 15.97 -2.25
CA THR A 240 14.60 16.74 -3.23
C THR A 240 15.92 16.02 -3.56
N TYR A 241 16.60 15.48 -2.56
CA TYR A 241 17.84 14.76 -2.75
C TYR A 241 17.66 13.47 -3.55
N VAL A 242 16.68 12.62 -3.18
CA VAL A 242 16.33 11.40 -3.93
C VAL A 242 16.04 11.73 -5.39
N LYS A 243 15.17 12.72 -5.66
CA LYS A 243 14.80 13.12 -7.02
C LYS A 243 15.94 13.75 -7.83
N SER A 244 16.98 14.25 -7.17
CA SER A 244 18.20 14.73 -7.85
C SER A 244 19.06 13.61 -8.41
N ILE A 245 18.95 12.39 -7.84
CA ILE A 245 19.68 11.19 -8.26
C ILE A 245 18.82 10.38 -9.26
N ASP A 246 17.53 10.27 -8.99
CA ASP A 246 16.57 9.47 -9.75
C ASP A 246 15.25 10.23 -9.98
N SER A 247 15.03 10.60 -11.24
CA SER A 247 13.80 11.26 -11.70
C SER A 247 12.87 10.34 -12.49
N LYS A 248 13.15 9.04 -12.55
CA LYS A 248 12.36 8.03 -13.28
C LYS A 248 11.38 7.32 -12.36
N HIS A 249 11.82 6.92 -11.17
CA HIS A 249 10.99 6.21 -10.19
C HIS A 249 10.08 7.15 -9.43
N LEU A 250 8.96 6.59 -8.95
CA LEU A 250 8.10 7.28 -8.01
C LEU A 250 8.77 7.39 -6.63
N LEU A 251 8.34 8.36 -5.85
CA LEU A 251 8.78 8.56 -4.47
C LEU A 251 7.58 8.78 -3.57
N GLU A 252 7.62 8.14 -2.41
CA GLU A 252 6.67 8.33 -1.33
C GLU A 252 7.39 8.32 0.04
N ILE A 253 6.67 8.68 1.09
CA ILE A 253 7.29 8.97 2.40
C ILE A 253 7.44 7.70 3.26
N GLY A 254 6.43 6.85 3.28
CA GLY A 254 6.27 5.67 4.14
C GLY A 254 5.38 5.91 5.35
N MET A 255 4.48 6.89 5.26
CA MET A 255 3.63 7.31 6.37
C MET A 255 2.52 6.30 6.67
N GLU A 256 2.26 6.13 7.97
CA GLU A 256 1.05 5.45 8.46
C GLU A 256 -0.23 6.23 8.17
N GLY A 257 -0.12 7.57 8.06
CA GLY A 257 -1.22 8.45 7.65
C GLY A 257 -1.72 9.44 8.71
N PHE A 258 -1.06 9.59 9.86
CA PHE A 258 -1.56 10.49 10.90
C PHE A 258 -1.67 11.95 10.43
N TYR A 259 -2.81 12.57 10.72
CA TYR A 259 -3.05 13.99 10.49
C TYR A 259 -2.39 14.84 11.56
N GLY A 260 -1.78 15.95 11.14
CA GLY A 260 -1.13 16.92 12.02
C GLY A 260 -1.85 18.27 12.04
N ASP A 261 -1.09 19.34 12.26
CA ASP A 261 -1.61 20.69 12.53
C ASP A 261 -2.01 21.50 11.29
N SER A 262 -1.73 21.05 10.08
CA SER A 262 -2.14 21.75 8.86
C SER A 262 -3.66 21.83 8.70
N ILE A 263 -4.38 20.82 9.19
CA ILE A 263 -5.85 20.80 9.30
C ILE A 263 -6.23 20.22 10.67
N PRO A 264 -6.22 21.03 11.74
CA PRO A 264 -6.36 20.54 13.11
C PRO A 264 -7.62 19.72 13.38
N GLU A 265 -8.72 19.99 12.67
CA GLU A 265 -9.98 19.24 12.81
C GLU A 265 -9.86 17.79 12.34
N LYS A 266 -8.87 17.47 11.50
CA LYS A 266 -8.62 16.10 11.02
C LYS A 266 -7.89 15.25 12.06
N LYS A 267 -7.28 15.84 13.08
CA LYS A 267 -6.65 15.10 14.19
C LYS A 267 -7.63 14.17 14.92
N GLN A 268 -8.94 14.45 14.90
CA GLN A 268 -9.97 13.56 15.45
C GLN A 268 -10.15 12.23 14.69
N ILE A 269 -9.58 12.13 13.48
CA ILE A 269 -9.60 10.92 12.66
C ILE A 269 -8.53 9.92 13.13
N ASN A 270 -7.44 10.42 13.71
CA ASN A 270 -6.37 9.61 14.31
C ASN A 270 -6.93 8.73 15.44
N PRO A 271 -6.24 7.63 15.81
CA PRO A 271 -6.65 6.72 16.90
C PRO A 271 -6.56 7.32 18.32
N GLY A 272 -6.51 8.64 18.47
CA GLY A 272 -6.50 9.35 19.75
C GLY A 272 -5.15 9.89 20.20
N TYR A 273 -4.11 9.79 19.37
CA TYR A 273 -2.78 10.31 19.64
C TYR A 273 -2.14 10.94 18.39
N GLN A 274 -1.02 11.64 18.61
CA GLN A 274 -0.19 12.25 17.57
C GLN A 274 1.19 11.60 17.54
N VAL A 275 1.85 11.66 16.39
CA VAL A 275 3.16 11.04 16.18
C VAL A 275 4.17 11.98 15.51
N GLY A 276 3.87 13.27 15.43
CA GLY A 276 4.76 14.26 14.81
C GLY A 276 4.79 14.25 13.29
N THR A 277 3.88 13.53 12.62
CA THR A 277 3.66 13.64 11.18
C THR A 277 2.41 14.45 10.85
N ASP A 278 2.33 14.94 9.61
CA ASP A 278 1.15 15.57 9.05
C ASP A 278 0.86 15.04 7.64
N PHE A 279 -0.12 14.14 7.52
CA PHE A 279 -0.51 13.53 6.26
C PHE A 279 -0.74 14.53 5.12
N ILE A 280 -1.32 15.69 5.40
CA ILE A 280 -1.60 16.68 4.36
C ILE A 280 -0.34 17.45 3.99
N ALA A 281 0.31 18.10 4.96
CA ALA A 281 1.46 18.94 4.68
C ALA A 281 2.63 18.14 4.10
N ASN A 282 2.94 16.97 4.68
CA ASN A 282 4.08 16.16 4.27
C ASN A 282 3.89 15.65 2.84
N ASN A 283 2.69 15.18 2.49
CA ASN A 283 2.40 14.73 1.13
C ASN A 283 2.15 15.87 0.13
N LEU A 284 2.13 17.15 0.53
CA LEU A 284 2.12 18.29 -0.40
C LEU A 284 3.52 18.67 -0.92
N VAL A 285 4.58 18.09 -0.36
CA VAL A 285 5.95 18.20 -0.91
C VAL A 285 5.93 17.78 -2.38
N ARG A 286 6.48 18.62 -3.26
CA ARG A 286 6.34 18.49 -4.72
C ARG A 286 6.94 17.19 -5.24
N GLU A 287 8.04 16.76 -4.64
CA GLU A 287 8.82 15.59 -5.02
C GLU A 287 8.19 14.26 -4.59
N ILE A 288 7.17 14.29 -3.73
CA ILE A 288 6.36 13.12 -3.34
C ILE A 288 5.31 12.87 -4.40
N ASP A 289 5.28 11.69 -5.02
CA ASP A 289 4.40 11.39 -6.15
C ASP A 289 3.05 10.80 -5.74
N PHE A 290 3.01 10.08 -4.62
CA PHE A 290 1.80 9.48 -4.06
C PHE A 290 1.86 9.39 -2.55
N ALA A 291 0.69 9.28 -1.93
CA ALA A 291 0.56 9.16 -0.49
C ALA A 291 0.32 7.69 -0.10
N THR A 292 0.72 7.35 1.12
CA THR A 292 0.50 6.05 1.75
C THR A 292 -0.30 6.21 3.04
N ILE A 293 -1.03 5.15 3.39
CA ILE A 293 -1.53 4.95 4.75
C ILE A 293 -1.38 3.48 5.16
N HIS A 294 -1.20 3.26 6.45
CA HIS A 294 -1.24 1.96 7.09
C HIS A 294 -2.56 1.81 7.85
N ALA A 295 -2.94 0.59 8.22
CA ALA A 295 -4.11 0.33 9.04
C ALA A 295 -3.93 -0.88 9.95
N TYR A 296 -3.66 -0.62 11.23
CA TYR A 296 -3.58 -1.61 12.30
C TYR A 296 -4.57 -1.30 13.45
N PRO A 297 -5.90 -1.37 13.22
CA PRO A 297 -6.87 -1.05 14.27
C PRO A 297 -6.81 -2.00 15.47
N ASP A 298 -6.34 -3.23 15.28
CA ASP A 298 -6.08 -4.20 16.35
C ASP A 298 -5.00 -3.72 17.32
N ILE A 299 -3.97 -3.04 16.82
CA ILE A 299 -2.93 -2.41 17.63
C ILE A 299 -3.41 -1.05 18.16
N TRP A 300 -3.88 -0.17 17.28
CA TRP A 300 -4.15 1.24 17.61
C TRP A 300 -5.37 1.42 18.52
N LEU A 301 -6.33 0.50 18.46
CA LEU A 301 -7.55 0.49 19.26
C LEU A 301 -7.63 -0.77 20.12
N ALA A 302 -6.49 -1.17 20.70
CA ALA A 302 -6.42 -2.29 21.61
C ALA A 302 -7.49 -2.17 22.71
N GLY A 303 -8.25 -3.24 22.93
CA GLY A 303 -9.37 -3.28 23.88
C GLY A 303 -10.73 -2.86 23.34
N GLN A 304 -10.81 -2.29 22.13
CA GLN A 304 -12.09 -2.09 21.45
C GLN A 304 -12.58 -3.38 20.76
N THR A 305 -13.88 -3.43 20.48
CA THR A 305 -14.50 -4.57 19.78
C THR A 305 -14.05 -4.63 18.32
N GLU A 306 -14.10 -5.83 17.71
CA GLU A 306 -13.83 -5.99 16.27
C GLU A 306 -14.73 -5.09 15.40
N TYR A 307 -15.96 -4.84 15.85
CA TYR A 307 -16.90 -3.95 15.15
C TYR A 307 -16.40 -2.50 15.16
N GLU A 308 -15.97 -1.97 16.30
CA GLU A 308 -15.45 -0.60 16.41
C GLU A 308 -14.15 -0.44 15.62
N GLN A 309 -13.26 -1.43 15.68
CA GLN A 309 -12.04 -1.50 14.88
C GLN A 309 -12.32 -1.44 13.37
N LEU A 310 -13.34 -2.17 12.89
CA LEU A 310 -13.75 -2.14 11.48
C LEU A 310 -14.36 -0.80 11.07
N ILE A 311 -15.18 -0.19 11.94
CA ILE A 311 -15.75 1.15 11.68
C ILE A 311 -14.64 2.20 11.61
N PHE A 312 -13.66 2.13 12.51
CA PHE A 312 -12.48 2.98 12.45
C PHE A 312 -11.74 2.80 11.13
N ALA A 313 -11.43 1.56 10.72
CA ALA A 313 -10.72 1.29 9.47
C ALA A 313 -11.44 1.88 8.25
N GLN A 314 -12.77 1.70 8.14
CA GLN A 314 -13.54 2.27 7.04
C GLN A 314 -13.50 3.80 7.03
N ARG A 315 -13.67 4.45 8.19
CA ARG A 315 -13.59 5.91 8.34
C ARG A 315 -12.19 6.44 8.00
N TRP A 316 -11.16 5.77 8.49
CA TRP A 316 -9.75 6.05 8.24
C TRP A 316 -9.49 6.04 6.73
N MET A 317 -9.81 4.93 6.06
CA MET A 317 -9.58 4.78 4.63
C MET A 317 -10.37 5.79 3.78
N ALA A 318 -11.64 6.02 4.10
CA ALA A 318 -12.49 6.94 3.35
C ALA A 318 -12.01 8.39 3.45
N THR A 319 -11.55 8.82 4.63
CA THR A 319 -11.10 10.20 4.87
C THR A 319 -9.81 10.49 4.10
N HIS A 320 -8.83 9.58 4.16
CA HIS A 320 -7.59 9.69 3.40
C HIS A 320 -7.81 9.63 1.90
N TRP A 321 -8.73 8.77 1.45
CA TRP A 321 -9.12 8.73 0.03
C TRP A 321 -9.68 10.06 -0.46
N ILE A 322 -10.57 10.68 0.32
CA ILE A 322 -11.15 11.99 0.01
C ILE A 322 -10.04 13.04 -0.07
N ASP A 323 -9.17 13.13 0.95
CA ASP A 323 -8.15 14.17 1.00
C ASP A 323 -7.06 13.97 -0.07
N SER A 324 -6.71 12.72 -0.38
CA SER A 324 -5.81 12.41 -1.50
C SER A 324 -6.41 12.87 -2.84
N LYS A 325 -7.72 12.72 -3.01
CA LYS A 325 -8.44 13.13 -4.21
C LYS A 325 -8.62 14.64 -4.31
N THR A 326 -8.98 15.32 -3.23
CA THR A 326 -9.45 16.72 -3.26
C THR A 326 -8.38 17.73 -2.87
N ILE A 327 -7.51 17.37 -1.91
CA ILE A 327 -6.47 18.25 -1.36
C ILE A 327 -5.13 17.95 -2.03
N LEU A 328 -4.62 16.71 -1.89
CA LEU A 328 -3.30 16.35 -2.40
C LEU A 328 -3.28 16.27 -3.92
N ARG A 329 -4.38 15.80 -4.52
CA ARG A 329 -4.49 15.45 -5.95
C ARG A 329 -3.42 14.46 -6.41
N LYS A 330 -3.07 13.54 -5.51
CA LYS A 330 -2.09 12.47 -5.71
C LYS A 330 -2.75 11.10 -5.52
N PRO A 331 -2.20 10.03 -6.12
CA PRO A 331 -2.64 8.69 -5.80
C PRO A 331 -2.45 8.34 -4.33
N LEU A 332 -3.21 7.36 -3.85
CA LEU A 332 -3.16 6.79 -2.51
C LEU A 332 -2.93 5.27 -2.61
N VAL A 333 -2.06 4.76 -1.75
CA VAL A 333 -1.83 3.32 -1.56
C VAL A 333 -2.08 2.97 -0.09
N PHE A 334 -2.80 1.88 0.15
CA PHE A 334 -2.91 1.28 1.48
C PHE A 334 -1.72 0.33 1.66
N SER A 335 -0.56 0.87 2.05
CA SER A 335 0.73 0.16 1.96
C SER A 335 0.95 -0.86 3.07
N GLU A 336 0.15 -0.83 4.13
CA GLU A 336 0.09 -1.91 5.12
C GLU A 336 -1.31 -2.04 5.72
N PHE A 337 -1.75 -3.28 5.91
CA PHE A 337 -2.92 -3.63 6.71
C PHE A 337 -2.89 -5.14 6.99
N GLY A 338 -3.36 -5.55 8.16
CA GLY A 338 -3.40 -6.96 8.55
C GLY A 338 -4.31 -7.21 9.75
N LYS A 339 -4.47 -8.48 10.11
CA LYS A 339 -5.15 -8.89 11.36
C LYS A 339 -4.34 -10.00 12.03
N SER A 340 -3.88 -9.72 13.25
CA SER A 340 -2.98 -10.61 13.97
C SER A 340 -3.69 -11.88 14.47
N ASN A 341 -3.02 -13.03 14.35
CA ASN A 341 -3.44 -14.28 14.97
C ASN A 341 -3.09 -14.39 16.45
N LYS A 342 -2.32 -13.42 16.97
CA LYS A 342 -1.99 -13.29 18.39
C LYS A 342 -3.08 -12.54 19.17
N ASP A 343 -4.03 -11.92 18.48
CA ASP A 343 -5.18 -11.25 19.09
C ASP A 343 -6.06 -12.23 19.87
N GLN A 344 -6.53 -11.79 21.03
CA GLN A 344 -7.50 -12.55 21.80
C GLN A 344 -8.79 -12.74 20.99
N GLY A 345 -9.25 -13.98 20.86
CA GLY A 345 -10.45 -14.31 20.11
C GLY A 345 -10.24 -14.37 18.58
N TYR A 346 -8.98 -14.38 18.12
CA TYR A 346 -8.65 -14.54 16.71
C TYR A 346 -9.39 -15.72 16.08
N THR A 347 -9.93 -15.47 14.88
CA THR A 347 -10.38 -16.51 13.97
C THR A 347 -9.92 -16.17 12.55
N ILE A 348 -9.70 -17.20 11.73
CA ILE A 348 -9.43 -17.03 10.30
C ILE A 348 -10.57 -16.28 9.59
N ASN A 349 -11.81 -16.44 10.07
CA ASN A 349 -12.97 -15.72 9.56
C ASN A 349 -12.91 -14.22 9.90
N GLY A 350 -12.44 -13.85 11.11
CA GLY A 350 -12.21 -12.47 11.51
C GLY A 350 -11.14 -11.80 10.64
N ARG A 351 -10.00 -12.48 10.40
CA ARG A 351 -8.99 -12.01 9.44
C ARG A 351 -9.59 -11.81 8.04
N ASN A 352 -10.30 -12.81 7.52
CA ASN A 352 -10.89 -12.72 6.19
C ASN A 352 -11.97 -11.61 6.09
N LEU A 353 -12.74 -11.37 7.15
CA LEU A 353 -13.70 -10.27 7.22
C LEU A 353 -13.01 -8.90 7.14
N PHE A 354 -11.94 -8.72 7.92
CA PHE A 354 -11.15 -7.49 7.89
C PHE A 354 -10.52 -7.26 6.51
N LEU A 355 -9.80 -8.24 5.97
CA LEU A 355 -9.16 -8.14 4.65
C LEU A 355 -10.19 -7.88 3.55
N ASN A 356 -11.33 -8.58 3.56
CA ASN A 356 -12.39 -8.37 2.57
C ASN A 356 -12.99 -6.96 2.66
N THR A 357 -13.09 -6.40 3.87
CA THR A 357 -13.57 -5.03 4.08
C THR A 357 -12.61 -4.01 3.48
N VAL A 358 -11.30 -4.16 3.74
CA VAL A 358 -10.25 -3.31 3.15
C VAL A 358 -10.26 -3.43 1.62
N TYR A 359 -10.26 -4.66 1.08
CA TYR A 359 -10.27 -4.89 -0.36
C TYR A 359 -11.51 -4.35 -1.06
N LYS A 360 -12.69 -4.48 -0.45
CA LYS A 360 -13.93 -3.90 -0.97
C LYS A 360 -13.86 -2.37 -0.99
N SER A 361 -13.31 -1.74 0.05
CA SER A 361 -13.09 -0.29 0.10
C SER A 361 -12.12 0.16 -1.00
N ILE A 362 -10.97 -0.51 -1.15
CA ILE A 362 -9.99 -0.23 -2.21
C ILE A 362 -10.64 -0.28 -3.59
N TYR A 363 -11.37 -1.36 -3.90
CA TYR A 363 -12.06 -1.51 -5.18
C TYR A 363 -13.09 -0.39 -5.41
N ASN A 364 -13.90 -0.08 -4.39
CA ASN A 364 -14.93 0.95 -4.47
C ASN A 364 -14.32 2.36 -4.66
N PHE A 365 -13.20 2.67 -4.02
CA PHE A 365 -12.52 3.94 -4.20
C PHE A 365 -11.85 4.05 -5.57
N ALA A 366 -11.26 2.96 -6.07
CA ALA A 366 -10.69 2.90 -7.41
C ALA A 366 -11.75 3.16 -8.49
N ILE A 367 -12.93 2.54 -8.42
CA ILE A 367 -13.98 2.73 -9.43
C ILE A 367 -14.71 4.09 -9.32
N ASN A 368 -14.81 4.71 -8.13
CA ASN A 368 -15.56 5.95 -7.89
C ASN A 368 -14.70 7.24 -7.84
N GLY A 369 -13.42 7.16 -8.14
CA GLY A 369 -12.54 8.34 -8.09
C GLY A 369 -11.15 8.13 -8.64
N GLY A 370 -10.73 6.87 -8.83
CA GLY A 370 -9.44 6.52 -9.43
C GLY A 370 -8.22 7.00 -8.64
N SER A 371 -8.38 7.52 -7.42
CA SER A 371 -7.27 7.99 -6.59
C SER A 371 -6.59 6.88 -5.79
N VAL A 372 -7.18 5.68 -5.71
CA VAL A 372 -6.56 4.52 -5.05
C VAL A 372 -5.92 3.63 -6.09
N GLY A 373 -4.61 3.40 -5.97
CA GLY A 373 -3.84 2.53 -6.86
C GLY A 373 -3.90 1.05 -6.51
N GLY A 374 -3.95 0.74 -5.22
CA GLY A 374 -3.93 -0.62 -4.71
C GLY A 374 -3.73 -0.66 -3.20
N GLY A 375 -3.57 -1.86 -2.67
CA GLY A 375 -3.19 -2.09 -1.28
C GLY A 375 -2.21 -3.26 -1.17
N LEU A 376 -1.41 -3.24 -0.11
CA LEU A 376 -0.37 -4.21 0.19
C LEU A 376 -0.65 -4.84 1.56
N VAL A 377 -1.03 -6.12 1.57
CA VAL A 377 -1.30 -6.83 2.83
C VAL A 377 0.00 -7.05 3.60
N TRP A 378 -0.04 -6.82 4.91
CA TRP A 378 1.02 -7.23 5.83
C TRP A 378 0.61 -8.57 6.48
N GLN A 379 1.36 -9.66 6.31
CA GLN A 379 2.52 -9.85 5.41
C GLN A 379 2.50 -11.26 4.81
N ILE A 380 3.20 -11.45 3.69
CA ILE A 380 3.37 -12.77 3.06
C ILE A 380 4.76 -13.32 3.38
N VAL A 381 4.79 -14.60 3.75
CA VAL A 381 6.00 -15.35 4.10
C VAL A 381 6.00 -16.71 3.39
N ALA A 382 7.19 -17.30 3.20
CA ALA A 382 7.30 -18.66 2.67
C ALA A 382 6.93 -19.69 3.75
N ALA A 383 6.65 -20.92 3.35
CA ALA A 383 6.52 -22.03 4.30
C ALA A 383 7.86 -22.29 5.04
N GLY A 384 7.78 -22.71 6.30
CA GLY A 384 8.95 -23.01 7.13
C GLY A 384 9.75 -21.75 7.49
N MET A 385 9.07 -20.62 7.71
CA MET A 385 9.65 -19.33 8.12
C MET A 385 9.09 -18.88 9.47
N GLU A 386 8.82 -19.81 10.38
CA GLU A 386 8.15 -19.55 11.65
C GLU A 386 8.88 -18.50 12.51
N THR A 387 10.19 -18.33 12.33
CA THR A 387 11.00 -17.30 13.00
C THR A 387 10.66 -15.87 12.57
N TYR A 388 9.96 -15.68 11.45
CA TYR A 388 9.52 -14.38 10.92
C TYR A 388 8.02 -14.13 11.18
N TYR A 389 7.34 -15.02 11.90
CA TYR A 389 5.91 -14.90 12.19
C TYR A 389 5.66 -13.88 13.30
N ASP A 390 5.16 -12.72 12.92
CA ASP A 390 4.82 -11.63 13.84
C ASP A 390 3.37 -11.69 14.33
N GLY A 391 2.57 -12.62 13.82
CA GLY A 391 1.15 -12.79 14.06
C GLY A 391 0.30 -12.41 12.84
N TYR A 392 0.86 -11.62 11.92
CA TYR A 392 0.19 -11.17 10.71
C TYR A 392 0.51 -12.04 9.49
N GLU A 393 1.42 -13.00 9.63
CA GLU A 393 1.88 -13.83 8.55
C GLU A 393 0.73 -14.53 7.79
N ILE A 394 0.89 -14.58 6.47
CA ILE A 394 0.07 -15.34 5.55
C ILE A 394 1.00 -16.19 4.70
N VAL A 395 0.96 -17.51 4.91
CA VAL A 395 1.60 -18.48 4.02
C VAL A 395 0.55 -18.87 2.98
N LEU A 396 0.66 -18.35 1.76
CA LEU A 396 -0.39 -18.50 0.74
C LEU A 396 -0.77 -19.98 0.49
N SER A 397 0.21 -20.87 0.48
CA SER A 397 0.01 -22.32 0.30
C SER A 397 -0.68 -23.02 1.47
N GLN A 398 -0.68 -22.43 2.68
CA GLN A 398 -1.26 -23.02 3.89
C GLN A 398 -2.54 -22.32 4.37
N ASN A 399 -2.86 -21.15 3.81
CA ASN A 399 -4.05 -20.37 4.16
C ASN A 399 -5.03 -20.26 2.97
N PRO A 400 -5.64 -21.34 2.48
CA PRO A 400 -6.39 -21.34 1.21
C PRO A 400 -7.59 -20.39 1.20
N SER A 401 -8.26 -20.17 2.33
CA SER A 401 -9.38 -19.22 2.41
C SER A 401 -8.92 -17.77 2.24
N THR A 402 -7.84 -17.38 2.92
CA THR A 402 -7.23 -16.06 2.80
C THR A 402 -6.57 -15.88 1.43
N ALA A 403 -5.86 -16.89 0.92
CA ALA A 403 -5.25 -16.87 -0.40
C ALA A 403 -6.30 -16.71 -1.51
N GLY A 404 -7.43 -17.42 -1.42
CA GLY A 404 -8.55 -17.27 -2.35
C GLY A 404 -9.17 -15.86 -2.34
N LEU A 405 -9.29 -15.24 -1.15
CA LEU A 405 -9.73 -13.86 -1.01
C LEU A 405 -8.77 -12.88 -1.69
N ILE A 406 -7.46 -13.04 -1.44
CA ILE A 406 -6.40 -12.21 -2.03
C ILE A 406 -6.42 -12.36 -3.56
N ALA A 407 -6.43 -13.59 -4.08
CA ALA A 407 -6.48 -13.84 -5.52
C ALA A 407 -7.75 -13.29 -6.18
N GLY A 408 -8.89 -13.40 -5.50
CA GLY A 408 -10.15 -12.81 -5.93
C GLY A 408 -10.09 -11.27 -6.02
N GLN A 409 -9.41 -10.61 -5.09
CA GLN A 409 -9.17 -9.17 -5.17
C GLN A 409 -8.23 -8.81 -6.32
N SER A 410 -7.11 -9.53 -6.47
CA SER A 410 -6.17 -9.32 -7.58
C SER A 410 -6.87 -9.37 -8.94
N LEU A 411 -7.74 -10.36 -9.14
CA LEU A 411 -8.55 -10.48 -10.36
C LEU A 411 -9.47 -9.28 -10.55
N LYS A 412 -10.18 -8.82 -9.50
CA LYS A 412 -11.07 -7.65 -9.57
C LYS A 412 -10.31 -6.39 -9.97
N MET A 413 -9.14 -6.13 -9.38
CA MET A 413 -8.32 -4.96 -9.71
C MET A 413 -7.80 -5.02 -11.15
N ALA A 414 -7.35 -6.20 -11.61
CA ALA A 414 -6.88 -6.41 -12.98
C ALA A 414 -8.00 -6.25 -14.03
N VAL A 415 -9.22 -6.70 -13.73
CA VAL A 415 -10.40 -6.48 -14.58
C VAL A 415 -10.77 -5.00 -14.60
N LEU A 416 -10.80 -4.35 -13.44
CA LEU A 416 -11.10 -2.91 -13.33
C LEU A 416 -10.11 -2.06 -14.14
N GLY A 417 -8.80 -2.34 -14.03
CA GLY A 417 -7.78 -1.63 -14.81
C GLY A 417 -8.02 -1.74 -16.32
N ARG A 418 -8.38 -2.94 -16.80
CA ARG A 418 -8.76 -3.16 -18.22
C ARG A 418 -10.03 -2.41 -18.61
N MET A 419 -11.05 -2.40 -17.75
CA MET A 419 -12.29 -1.66 -17.99
C MET A 419 -12.06 -0.15 -18.05
N LEU A 420 -11.18 0.40 -17.21
CA LEU A 420 -10.83 1.82 -17.21
C LEU A 420 -9.98 2.22 -18.42
N ASN A 421 -9.21 1.28 -18.99
CA ASN A 421 -8.41 1.49 -20.19
C ASN A 421 -9.20 1.32 -21.51
N ALA A 422 -10.36 0.66 -21.47
CA ALA A 422 -11.16 0.42 -22.67
C ALA A 422 -11.66 1.75 -23.28
N PRO A 423 -11.62 1.92 -24.61
CA PRO A 423 -12.22 3.07 -25.26
C PRO A 423 -13.69 3.15 -24.87
N ARG A 424 -14.13 4.26 -24.29
CA ARG A 424 -15.57 4.50 -24.09
C ARG A 424 -16.20 4.67 -25.46
N THR A 425 -16.71 3.60 -26.07
CA THR A 425 -17.61 3.71 -27.21
C THR A 425 -18.82 4.54 -26.76
N PRO A 426 -19.09 5.71 -27.37
CA PRO A 426 -20.33 6.41 -27.10
C PRO A 426 -21.45 5.49 -27.54
N TYR A 427 -22.27 5.03 -26.58
CA TYR A 427 -23.46 4.28 -26.88
C TYR A 427 -24.47 5.24 -27.53
N PHE A 428 -24.35 5.46 -28.84
CA PHE A 428 -25.45 5.97 -29.65
C PHE A 428 -26.43 4.82 -29.87
N GLY A 429 -27.15 4.47 -28.81
CA GLY A 429 -28.29 3.57 -28.90
C GLY A 429 -29.39 4.22 -29.73
N ARG A 430 -29.36 4.05 -31.06
CA ARG A 430 -30.60 4.07 -31.85
C ARG A 430 -31.42 2.89 -31.39
N VAL A 431 -32.44 3.15 -30.57
CA VAL A 431 -33.51 2.20 -30.31
C VAL A 431 -34.13 1.84 -31.68
N PRO A 432 -34.10 0.57 -32.12
CA PRO A 432 -34.86 0.17 -33.28
C PRO A 432 -36.34 0.30 -32.92
N ARG A 433 -37.08 1.18 -33.62
CA ARG A 433 -38.54 1.19 -33.55
C ARG A 433 -39.06 -0.14 -34.09
N SER A 434 -39.35 -1.09 -33.20
CA SER A 434 -40.20 -2.24 -33.51
C SER A 434 -41.57 -1.73 -33.95
N HIS A 435 -41.90 -1.94 -35.21
CA HIS A 435 -43.23 -1.70 -35.75
C HIS A 435 -44.20 -2.73 -35.16
N TYR A 436 -44.92 -2.36 -34.10
CA TYR A 436 -46.16 -3.04 -33.76
C TYR A 436 -47.28 -2.40 -34.57
N ILE A 437 -47.74 -3.13 -35.58
CA ILE A 437 -49.02 -2.89 -36.25
C ILE A 437 -50.10 -3.34 -35.28
N PHE A 438 -50.83 -2.39 -34.68
CA PHE A 438 -52.13 -2.66 -34.07
C PHE A 438 -53.20 -1.82 -34.74
N GLY A 439 -54.30 -2.51 -35.08
CA GLY A 439 -55.34 -2.08 -36.00
C GLY A 439 -56.14 -0.86 -35.58
N HIS A 440 -56.72 -0.26 -36.62
CA HIS A 440 -57.69 0.81 -36.60
C HIS A 440 -58.77 0.71 -35.52
N LYS A 441 -58.98 1.82 -34.79
CA LYS A 441 -60.31 2.41 -34.57
C LYS A 441 -60.19 3.93 -34.57
N LYS A 442 -60.98 4.58 -35.44
CA LYS A 442 -61.11 6.04 -35.60
C LYS A 442 -61.82 6.64 -34.39
N ALA A 443 -61.36 7.81 -33.95
CA ALA A 443 -62.22 8.89 -33.46
C ALA A 443 -61.51 10.23 -33.65
N HIS A 444 -62.22 11.20 -34.22
CA HIS A 444 -61.79 12.55 -34.53
C HIS A 444 -61.56 13.40 -33.27
N THR A 445 -60.62 14.36 -33.29
CA THR A 445 -60.90 15.83 -33.23
C THR A 445 -59.62 16.69 -33.14
N HIS A 446 -59.61 17.73 -34.00
CA HIS A 446 -59.04 19.09 -33.92
C HIS A 446 -57.58 19.43 -33.48
N ARG A 447 -56.78 19.85 -34.49
CA ARG A 447 -56.16 21.20 -34.71
C ARG A 447 -55.52 21.96 -33.52
N ASN A 448 -54.22 22.26 -33.58
CA ASN A 448 -53.66 23.56 -34.03
C ASN A 448 -52.11 23.73 -33.84
N ASN A 449 -51.43 23.90 -34.98
CA ASN A 449 -50.30 24.79 -35.36
C ASN A 449 -49.70 25.77 -34.30
N HIS A 450 -48.37 25.72 -34.04
CA HIS A 450 -47.27 26.60 -34.57
C HIS A 450 -46.79 27.68 -33.54
N PRO A 451 -45.67 28.40 -33.73
CA PRO A 451 -44.28 27.97 -33.48
C PRO A 451 -43.47 28.99 -32.62
N SER A 452 -42.20 28.66 -32.32
CA SER A 452 -41.21 29.52 -31.66
C SER A 452 -40.70 30.71 -32.51
N PRO A 453 -40.17 31.77 -31.88
CA PRO A 453 -39.14 32.63 -32.48
C PRO A 453 -37.88 32.83 -31.58
N PRO A 454 -36.80 33.48 -32.11
CA PRO A 454 -35.41 33.15 -31.78
C PRO A 454 -34.60 34.24 -31.02
N ASN A 455 -33.34 33.87 -30.73
CA ASN A 455 -32.21 34.60 -30.15
C ASN A 455 -31.89 35.99 -30.77
N HIS A 456 -31.41 36.91 -29.93
CA HIS A 456 -30.63 38.09 -30.32
C HIS A 456 -29.32 38.23 -29.52
N ARG A 457 -28.25 38.60 -30.26
CA ARG A 457 -26.91 39.04 -29.81
C ARG A 457 -26.88 40.55 -29.52
N ASN A 458 -26.00 40.98 -28.61
CA ASN A 458 -25.02 42.10 -28.72
C ASN A 458 -24.45 42.41 -27.31
N ASN A 459 -23.14 42.37 -27.01
CA ASN A 459 -22.02 43.27 -27.35
C ASN A 459 -22.16 44.73 -26.87
N HIS A 460 -21.43 45.14 -25.81
CA HIS A 460 -20.32 46.14 -25.82
C HIS A 460 -20.04 46.86 -24.48
N HIS A 461 -18.73 47.02 -24.22
CA HIS A 461 -17.99 48.18 -23.64
C HIS A 461 -18.11 48.54 -22.14
N HIS A 462 -17.01 48.47 -21.37
CA HIS A 462 -15.94 49.48 -21.13
C HIS A 462 -16.38 50.65 -20.22
N HIS A 463 -15.80 50.73 -19.01
CA HIS A 463 -15.11 51.94 -18.54
C HIS A 463 -14.34 51.70 -17.22
N SER A 464 -13.13 52.25 -17.20
CA SER A 464 -12.19 52.48 -16.11
C SER A 464 -12.45 53.83 -15.41
N ASN A 465 -12.19 53.95 -14.10
CA ASN A 465 -11.19 54.87 -13.50
C ASN A 465 -11.36 55.09 -11.97
N HIS A 466 -10.21 55.11 -11.27
CA HIS A 466 -9.73 56.01 -10.19
C HIS A 466 -10.66 56.38 -9.00
N HIS A 467 -10.25 56.47 -7.72
CA HIS A 467 -9.12 57.21 -7.13
C HIS A 467 -9.10 57.03 -5.57
N LEU A 468 -7.89 57.13 -4.98
CA LEU A 468 -7.46 57.83 -3.74
C LEU A 468 -8.19 57.57 -2.39
N ASN A 469 -7.55 57.03 -1.33
CA ASN A 469 -6.47 57.57 -0.45
C ASN A 469 -7.01 58.48 0.69
N HIS A 470 -6.91 58.06 1.97
CA HIS A 470 -6.30 58.83 3.07
C HIS A 470 -6.31 58.15 4.47
N ASN A 471 -5.27 58.52 5.23
CA ASN A 471 -4.84 58.16 6.59
C ASN A 471 -5.68 58.73 7.74
N HIS A 472 -5.62 58.08 8.92
CA HIS A 472 -5.09 58.57 10.23
C HIS A 472 -5.59 57.62 11.35
N GLN A 473 -4.74 56.89 12.09
CA GLN A 473 -3.88 57.24 13.25
C GLN A 473 -4.58 57.68 14.57
N ASN A 474 -4.22 56.92 15.61
CA ASN A 474 -3.98 57.29 17.02
C ASN A 474 -5.06 57.11 18.13
N ASN A 475 -4.67 56.20 19.04
CA ASN A 475 -4.40 56.41 20.48
C ASN A 475 -5.32 55.81 21.56
N GLN A 476 -4.60 55.30 22.57
CA GLN A 476 -4.95 54.47 23.71
C GLN A 476 -5.35 55.25 24.98
N HIS A 477 -5.84 54.46 25.96
CA HIS A 477 -5.89 54.66 27.42
C HIS A 477 -6.95 55.63 27.97
N GLY A 478 -7.69 55.36 29.05
CA GLY A 478 -7.76 54.29 30.05
C GLY A 478 -8.64 54.78 31.22
N GLY A 479 -9.18 53.90 32.08
CA GLY A 479 -9.68 54.29 33.42
C GLY A 479 -11.01 53.68 33.94
N ILE A 480 -10.88 52.57 34.68
CA ILE A 480 -11.43 52.20 36.02
C ILE A 480 -12.88 52.57 36.42
N GLY A 481 -13.66 51.57 36.91
CA GLY A 481 -14.57 51.74 38.05
C GLY A 481 -15.76 50.75 38.22
N GLY A 482 -15.63 49.76 39.13
CA GLY A 482 -16.61 49.44 40.20
C GLY A 482 -17.76 48.41 40.01
N GLY A 483 -17.83 47.42 40.94
CA GLY A 483 -19.08 46.76 41.44
C GLY A 483 -19.21 45.24 41.18
N SER A 484 -18.88 44.36 42.15
CA SER A 484 -19.79 43.52 42.99
C SER A 484 -20.72 42.55 42.21
N ASP A 485 -20.97 41.28 42.54
CA ASP A 485 -20.63 40.33 43.60
C ASP A 485 -21.09 38.94 43.09
N HIS A 486 -20.39 37.85 43.43
CA HIS A 486 -20.93 36.53 43.84
C HIS A 486 -19.90 35.39 43.69
N LYS A 487 -19.42 34.93 44.84
CA LYS A 487 -18.89 33.59 45.17
C LYS A 487 -20.00 32.84 45.94
N PRO A 488 -20.03 31.48 46.07
CA PRO A 488 -18.98 30.63 46.68
C PRO A 488 -18.62 29.35 45.87
N THR A 489 -17.34 28.98 45.70
CA THR A 489 -16.49 28.02 46.47
C THR A 489 -17.07 26.61 46.61
N ILE A 490 -16.35 25.57 46.17
CA ILE A 490 -15.57 24.56 46.95
C ILE A 490 -15.19 23.47 45.89
N GLU A 491 -14.04 22.80 45.80
CA GLU A 491 -12.82 22.63 46.60
C GLU A 491 -11.72 22.11 45.65
N ALA A 492 -10.49 22.59 45.84
CA ALA A 492 -9.29 21.98 45.27
C ALA A 492 -8.71 21.02 46.30
N ASN A 493 -8.37 19.80 45.89
CA ASN A 493 -7.39 18.98 46.58
C ASN A 493 -6.32 18.51 45.59
N ASN A 494 -5.11 18.99 45.83
CA ASN A 494 -3.86 18.59 45.21
C ASN A 494 -3.57 17.10 45.50
N TRP A 495 -3.23 16.34 44.47
CA TRP A 495 -2.19 15.32 44.54
C TRP A 495 -1.37 15.35 43.25
N ALA A 496 -0.11 15.73 43.39
CA ALA A 496 0.89 15.70 42.34
C ALA A 496 1.70 14.39 42.41
N PHE A 497 2.26 14.02 41.25
CA PHE A 497 3.31 13.03 40.99
C PHE A 497 2.93 11.54 40.93
N LEU A 498 2.75 11.04 39.71
CA LEU A 498 3.70 10.14 39.03
C LEU A 498 3.13 9.79 37.63
N HIS A 499 3.44 10.61 36.62
CA HIS A 499 3.22 10.21 35.24
C HIS A 499 4.44 9.42 34.76
N HIS A 500 4.33 8.09 34.82
CA HIS A 500 5.00 7.21 33.88
C HIS A 500 3.94 6.73 32.90
N HIS A 501 3.89 7.36 31.73
CA HIS A 501 3.17 6.80 30.60
C HIS A 501 4.08 5.76 29.94
N PRO A 502 3.69 4.48 29.87
CA PRO A 502 4.39 3.54 29.02
C PRO A 502 4.04 3.88 27.57
N THR A 503 5.03 4.34 26.81
CA THR A 503 5.04 4.15 25.36
C THR A 503 4.80 2.66 25.08
N PRO A 504 3.86 2.27 24.19
CA PRO A 504 3.76 0.89 23.78
C PRO A 504 5.01 0.56 22.96
N ALA A 505 6.03 0.03 23.64
CA ALA A 505 7.12 -0.66 23.01
C ALA A 505 6.52 -1.85 22.25
N TRP A 506 6.82 -1.94 20.96
CA TRP A 506 6.69 -3.19 20.22
C TRP A 506 7.36 -4.28 21.04
N PRO A 507 6.63 -5.31 21.53
CA PRO A 507 7.32 -6.43 22.12
C PRO A 507 7.90 -7.19 20.94
N PHE A 508 9.21 -7.21 20.76
CA PHE A 508 10.00 -8.43 20.69
C PHE A 508 11.45 -8.14 20.30
N LYS A 509 12.36 -8.56 21.18
CA LYS A 509 13.72 -8.94 20.81
C LYS A 509 13.65 -10.30 20.10
N PRO A 510 14.19 -10.47 18.88
CA PRO A 510 14.57 -11.80 18.44
C PRO A 510 15.74 -12.28 19.32
N SER A 511 15.57 -13.41 19.99
CA SER A 511 16.68 -14.11 20.62
C SER A 511 17.59 -14.66 19.52
N LEU A 512 18.73 -14.01 19.31
CA LEU A 512 19.82 -14.55 18.51
C LEU A 512 20.27 -15.92 19.08
N PRO A 513 20.63 -16.91 18.26
CA PRO A 513 21.14 -18.17 18.75
C PRO A 513 22.46 -17.95 19.48
N GLN A 514 22.52 -18.31 20.76
CA GLN A 514 23.81 -18.41 21.46
C GLN A 514 24.63 -19.55 20.86
N GLU A 515 25.78 -19.21 20.27
CA GLU A 515 26.81 -20.18 19.91
C GLU A 515 27.25 -20.97 21.16
N LYS A 516 27.08 -22.29 21.11
CA LYS A 516 27.84 -23.21 21.95
C LYS A 516 29.30 -23.13 21.53
N ARG A 517 30.12 -22.46 22.35
CA ARG A 517 31.57 -22.69 22.37
C ARG A 517 31.83 -24.14 22.74
N LEU A 518 32.28 -24.93 21.78
CA LEU A 518 33.05 -26.13 22.07
C LEU A 518 34.45 -25.68 22.50
N LYS A 519 34.72 -25.79 23.79
CA LYS A 519 36.08 -25.95 24.32
C LYS A 519 36.25 -27.44 24.58
N ASP A 520 37.01 -28.09 23.71
CA ASP A 520 38.17 -28.95 24.00
C ASP A 520 38.54 -29.74 22.74
#